data_AF-A0A382KEU1-F1
#
_entry.id   AF-A0A382KEU1-F1
#
_cell.length_a   1.000
_cell.length_b   1.000
_cell.length_c   1.000
_cell.angle_alpha   90.00
_cell.angle_beta   90.00
_cell.angle_gamma   90.00
#
_symmetry.space_group_name_H-M   'P 1'
#
loop_
_entity.id
_entity.type
_entity.pdbx_description
1 polymer ?
#
loop_
_entity_poly.entity_id
_entity_poly.type
_entity_poly.pdbx_seq_one_letter_code
_entity_poly.pdbx_strand_id
1 'polypeptide(L)'
;MRLIPTNHCGLTAALAVFLVSWGCTSLAAQTTRPWATSPRERGLVSSGLPVSPFFEGWYENPDGTFTLSFGYLNRNREEALDLPVGADNFIEPAQYDGGQPTVFMPGRDTGVFTVTVPADFGSSDGRVVWTLNSGDVEPHSVPGKVGIETYRLHHGPMAMGSMPALLKLGPDGPELWGPMTVMGDPSTDAAWSEGRNPPGNLHNPVPLRGSLGAPLTLTVWVADRMTPNAERDPVEAGVTWFTHQGPTSAVFADEEPAPGPEGRATTSVTFPEAGVYMLRVRADNFNPVDSTPGDQCCWTNGYLRVVVEP
;
A
#
# COMPACT_ATOMS: atom_id res chain seq x y z
N MET A 1 22.28 28.47 -80.45
CA MET A 1 20.90 28.99 -80.41
C MET A 1 19.97 27.80 -80.51
N ARG A 2 19.00 27.68 -79.59
CA ARG A 2 17.73 26.94 -79.71
C ARG A 2 17.72 25.49 -80.27
N LEU A 3 17.23 24.58 -79.41
CA LEU A 3 16.06 23.69 -79.61
C LEU A 3 15.99 22.71 -80.81
N ILE A 4 15.63 21.45 -80.45
CA ILE A 4 14.68 20.51 -81.12
C ILE A 4 15.22 19.72 -82.36
N PRO A 5 14.84 18.45 -82.63
CA PRO A 5 14.50 17.29 -81.79
C PRO A 5 15.02 15.90 -82.32
N THR A 6 14.70 14.83 -81.58
CA THR A 6 14.39 13.42 -81.94
C THR A 6 14.92 12.76 -83.25
N ASN A 7 15.51 11.56 -83.12
CA ASN A 7 14.93 10.31 -83.63
C ASN A 7 15.64 9.03 -83.15
N HIS A 8 14.85 7.95 -83.10
CA HIS A 8 15.14 6.61 -82.60
C HIS A 8 16.27 5.86 -83.33
N CYS A 9 16.98 4.99 -82.61
CA CYS A 9 17.57 3.78 -83.20
C CYS A 9 17.62 2.63 -82.17
N GLY A 10 17.34 1.44 -82.66
CA GLY A 10 16.93 0.25 -81.91
C GLY A 10 18.04 -0.55 -81.22
N LEU A 11 17.53 -1.55 -80.49
CA LEU A 11 18.19 -2.63 -79.75
C LEU A 11 19.44 -3.23 -80.40
N THR A 12 20.44 -3.59 -79.60
CA THR A 12 20.73 -5.01 -79.24
C THR A 12 21.84 -5.18 -78.19
N ALA A 13 21.48 -5.98 -77.18
CA ALA A 13 22.28 -6.95 -76.39
C ALA A 13 23.62 -6.57 -75.74
N ALA A 14 23.66 -6.62 -74.41
CA ALA A 14 24.74 -7.29 -73.67
C ALA A 14 24.25 -7.74 -72.29
N LEU A 15 24.42 -9.03 -71.98
CA LEU A 15 24.24 -9.62 -70.65
C LEU A 15 25.21 -8.98 -69.65
N ALA A 16 24.70 -8.56 -68.49
CA ALA A 16 25.50 -8.33 -67.29
C ALA A 16 24.93 -9.17 -66.14
N VAL A 17 25.70 -10.17 -65.74
CA VAL A 17 25.48 -11.02 -64.57
C VAL A 17 25.68 -10.16 -63.33
N PHE A 18 24.60 -9.85 -62.59
CA PHE A 18 24.70 -9.28 -61.25
C PHE A 18 24.70 -10.40 -60.22
N LEU A 19 25.84 -10.57 -59.56
CA LEU A 19 26.01 -11.37 -58.35
C LEU A 19 25.09 -10.81 -57.26
N VAL A 20 24.05 -11.57 -56.91
CA VAL A 20 23.24 -11.30 -55.72
C VAL A 20 24.07 -11.72 -54.51
N SER A 21 24.67 -10.76 -53.82
CA SER A 21 25.24 -10.98 -52.49
C SER A 21 24.10 -11.28 -51.52
N TRP A 22 23.98 -12.52 -51.06
CA TRP A 22 23.19 -12.85 -49.87
C TRP A 22 23.85 -12.19 -48.66
N GLY A 23 23.37 -11.00 -48.31
CA GLY A 23 23.56 -10.46 -46.97
C GLY A 23 22.79 -11.35 -46.01
N CYS A 24 23.51 -12.11 -45.16
CA CYS A 24 22.93 -12.63 -43.94
C CYS A 24 22.54 -11.45 -43.06
N THR A 25 21.34 -10.92 -43.24
CA THR A 25 20.67 -10.20 -42.16
C THR A 25 20.46 -11.23 -41.07
N SER A 26 21.24 -11.16 -40.00
CA SER A 26 20.94 -11.85 -38.76
C SER A 26 19.53 -11.43 -38.36
N LEU A 27 18.56 -12.33 -38.51
CA LEU A 27 17.30 -12.22 -37.80
C LEU A 27 17.69 -12.09 -36.33
N ALA A 28 17.41 -10.95 -35.70
CA ALA A 28 17.44 -10.88 -34.25
C ALA A 28 16.52 -12.00 -33.77
N ALA A 29 17.09 -13.03 -33.15
CA ALA A 29 16.32 -14.06 -32.50
C ALA A 29 15.42 -13.34 -31.51
N GLN A 30 14.11 -13.36 -31.75
CA GLN A 30 13.14 -13.03 -30.72
C GLN A 30 13.42 -14.02 -29.60
N THR A 31 14.08 -13.56 -28.54
CA THR A 31 14.15 -14.28 -27.28
C THR A 31 12.70 -14.44 -26.84
N THR A 32 12.13 -15.60 -27.12
CA THR A 32 10.86 -16.02 -26.55
C THR A 32 11.09 -16.05 -25.05
N ARG A 33 10.58 -15.02 -24.36
CA ARG A 33 10.58 -15.01 -22.90
C ARG A 33 9.88 -16.30 -22.47
N PRO A 34 10.52 -17.16 -21.67
CA PRO A 34 9.86 -18.37 -21.20
C PRO A 34 8.57 -17.96 -20.48
N TRP A 35 7.46 -18.56 -20.90
CA TRP A 35 6.16 -18.33 -20.29
C TRP A 35 6.26 -18.74 -18.82
N ALA A 36 5.92 -17.83 -17.90
CA ALA A 36 5.91 -18.15 -16.48
C ALA A 36 5.00 -19.37 -16.24
N THR A 37 5.58 -20.41 -15.63
CA THR A 37 4.99 -21.75 -15.58
C THR A 37 3.92 -21.89 -14.50
N SER A 38 3.83 -20.96 -13.56
CA SER A 38 2.76 -20.93 -12.56
C SER A 38 1.73 -19.81 -12.82
N PRO A 39 0.43 -20.03 -12.56
CA PRO A 39 -0.60 -18.99 -12.62
C PRO A 39 -0.32 -17.79 -11.69
N ARG A 40 0.43 -17.98 -10.61
CA ARG A 40 0.83 -16.93 -9.66
C ARG A 40 1.94 -16.01 -10.19
N GLU A 41 2.77 -16.49 -11.11
CA GLU A 41 3.84 -15.70 -11.73
C GLU A 41 3.40 -14.99 -13.01
N ARG A 42 2.25 -15.37 -13.58
CA ARG A 42 1.63 -14.67 -14.71
C ARG A 42 1.06 -13.33 -14.24
N GLY A 43 1.86 -12.26 -14.41
CA GLY A 43 1.44 -10.88 -14.12
C GLY A 43 2.30 -10.14 -13.10
N LEU A 44 3.28 -10.81 -12.47
CA LEU A 44 4.27 -10.18 -11.61
C LEU A 44 5.57 -10.00 -12.41
N VAL A 45 5.90 -8.75 -12.75
CA VAL A 45 7.20 -8.35 -13.35
C VAL A 45 8.10 -7.73 -12.29
N SER A 46 9.39 -7.57 -12.58
CA SER A 46 10.32 -6.92 -11.63
C SER A 46 9.92 -5.47 -11.33
N SER A 47 9.57 -4.72 -12.37
CA SER A 47 9.25 -3.28 -12.33
C SER A 47 8.41 -2.84 -13.55
N GLY A 48 7.86 -1.63 -13.49
CA GLY A 48 7.17 -0.93 -14.58
C GLY A 48 5.65 -1.12 -14.63
N LEU A 49 5.04 -1.79 -13.66
CA LEU A 49 3.57 -1.86 -13.55
C LEU A 49 3.00 -0.73 -12.68
N PRO A 50 1.79 -0.26 -13.00
CA PRO A 50 1.09 0.68 -12.13
C PRO A 50 0.69 0.06 -10.79
N VAL A 51 0.60 0.91 -9.78
CA VAL A 51 -0.10 0.59 -8.53
C VAL A 51 -1.61 0.74 -8.73
N SER A 52 -2.40 -0.08 -8.03
CA SER A 52 -3.87 -0.05 -8.11
C SER A 52 -4.46 0.20 -6.73
N PRO A 53 -5.32 1.22 -6.55
CA PRO A 53 -6.00 1.44 -5.28
C PRO A 53 -7.19 0.49 -5.13
N PHE A 54 -7.51 0.14 -3.89
CA PHE A 54 -8.60 -0.75 -3.51
C PHE A 54 -9.45 -0.09 -2.43
N PHE A 55 -10.77 -0.20 -2.59
CA PHE A 55 -11.72 0.08 -1.53
C PHE A 55 -12.01 -1.24 -0.82
N GLU A 56 -11.62 -1.31 0.44
CA GLU A 56 -11.74 -2.52 1.26
C GLU A 56 -13.15 -2.70 1.80
N GLY A 57 -13.83 -1.58 2.06
CA GLY A 57 -15.17 -1.56 2.62
C GLY A 57 -15.36 -0.42 3.61
N TRP A 58 -16.47 -0.47 4.34
CA TRP A 58 -16.88 0.57 5.26
C TRP A 58 -17.29 0.01 6.63
N TYR A 59 -16.94 0.74 7.68
CA TYR A 59 -17.36 0.47 9.06
C TYR A 59 -18.48 1.45 9.45
N GLU A 60 -19.44 0.98 10.24
CA GLU A 60 -20.39 1.85 10.95
C GLU A 60 -19.79 2.20 12.31
N ASN A 61 -19.72 3.50 12.62
CA ASN A 61 -19.22 3.99 13.89
C ASN A 61 -20.40 4.19 14.87
N PRO A 62 -20.21 4.06 16.19
CA PRO A 62 -21.28 4.21 17.18
C PRO A 62 -21.93 5.61 17.25
N ASP A 63 -21.22 6.64 16.81
CA ASP A 63 -21.75 8.01 16.69
C ASP A 63 -22.61 8.24 15.43
N GLY A 64 -22.82 7.17 14.65
CA GLY A 64 -23.58 7.18 13.40
C GLY A 64 -22.79 7.62 12.17
N THR A 65 -21.53 8.06 12.33
CA THR A 65 -20.63 8.29 11.20
C THR A 65 -20.18 6.96 10.58
N PHE A 66 -19.51 7.02 9.43
CA PHE A 66 -18.94 5.83 8.79
C PHE A 66 -17.47 6.02 8.55
N THR A 67 -16.73 4.92 8.44
CA THR A 67 -15.32 4.97 8.04
C THR A 67 -15.06 4.07 6.85
N LEU A 68 -14.49 4.64 5.80
CA LEU A 68 -14.06 3.98 4.59
C LEU A 68 -12.60 3.51 4.74
N SER A 69 -12.33 2.25 4.41
CA SER A 69 -11.00 1.64 4.44
C SER A 69 -10.46 1.45 3.02
N PHE A 70 -9.19 1.78 2.82
CA PHE A 70 -8.54 1.70 1.51
C PHE A 70 -7.21 0.95 1.60
N GLY A 71 -6.88 0.20 0.56
CA GLY A 71 -5.63 -0.52 0.40
C GLY A 71 -5.09 -0.39 -1.02
N TYR A 72 -3.97 -1.02 -1.33
CA TYR A 72 -3.41 -0.98 -2.68
C TYR A 72 -2.77 -2.31 -3.08
N LEU A 73 -2.61 -2.51 -4.39
CA LEU A 73 -1.79 -3.58 -4.96
C LEU A 73 -0.68 -2.98 -5.83
N ASN A 74 0.56 -3.21 -5.44
CA ASN A 74 1.72 -3.07 -6.29
C ASN A 74 2.10 -4.45 -6.83
N ARG A 75 1.98 -4.66 -8.15
CA ARG A 75 2.27 -5.95 -8.81
C ARG A 75 3.73 -6.11 -9.22
N ASN A 76 4.55 -5.08 -9.02
CA ASN A 76 5.99 -5.20 -9.19
C ASN A 76 6.56 -6.08 -8.08
N ARG A 77 7.60 -6.85 -8.40
CA ARG A 77 8.27 -7.73 -7.42
C ARG A 77 9.34 -7.01 -6.63
N GLU A 78 9.98 -6.01 -7.22
CA GLU A 78 11.15 -5.34 -6.67
C GLU A 78 10.96 -3.82 -6.55
N GLU A 79 10.24 -3.21 -7.49
CA GLU A 79 10.04 -1.76 -7.49
C GLU A 79 8.96 -1.32 -6.50
N ALA A 80 9.36 -0.48 -5.54
CA ALA A 80 8.46 0.41 -4.84
C ALA A 80 8.19 1.65 -5.72
N LEU A 81 6.95 2.14 -5.74
CA LEU A 81 6.62 3.40 -6.42
C LEU A 81 6.55 4.54 -5.41
N ASP A 82 7.11 5.68 -5.78
CA ASP A 82 6.96 6.95 -5.06
C ASP A 82 5.97 7.84 -5.83
N LEU A 83 4.77 8.04 -5.29
CA LEU A 83 3.75 8.94 -5.83
C LEU A 83 3.34 9.93 -4.73
N PRO A 84 3.99 11.12 -4.66
CA PRO A 84 3.64 12.16 -3.70
C PRO A 84 2.18 12.58 -3.83
N VAL A 85 1.57 13.01 -2.72
CA VAL A 85 0.22 13.60 -2.74
C VAL A 85 0.21 14.80 -3.71
N GLY A 86 -0.74 14.80 -4.64
CA GLY A 86 -0.81 15.79 -5.71
C GLY A 86 -1.51 15.25 -6.95
N ALA A 87 -1.14 15.78 -8.13
CA ALA A 87 -1.82 15.46 -9.39
C ALA A 87 -1.86 13.95 -9.72
N ASP A 88 -0.88 13.19 -9.24
CA ASP A 88 -0.75 11.75 -9.51
C ASP A 88 -1.21 10.86 -8.35
N ASN A 89 -1.56 11.43 -7.20
CA ASN A 89 -2.04 10.71 -6.03
C ASN A 89 -2.93 11.63 -5.19
N PHE A 90 -4.24 11.55 -5.38
CA PHE A 90 -5.19 12.46 -4.74
C PHE A 90 -6.49 11.75 -4.37
N ILE A 91 -7.17 12.31 -3.38
CA ILE A 91 -8.49 11.89 -2.94
C ILE A 91 -9.50 13.01 -3.22
N GLU A 92 -10.64 12.64 -3.78
CA GLU A 92 -11.80 13.52 -3.93
C GLU A 92 -12.97 13.03 -3.08
N PRO A 93 -13.70 13.92 -2.37
CA PRO A 93 -13.45 15.35 -2.21
C PRO A 93 -12.15 15.70 -1.48
N ALA A 94 -11.53 16.82 -1.85
CA ALA A 94 -10.22 17.27 -1.35
C ALA A 94 -10.13 17.44 0.19
N GLN A 95 -11.27 17.57 0.88
CA GLN A 95 -11.29 17.61 2.36
C GLN A 95 -10.84 16.30 3.01
N TYR A 96 -10.84 15.19 2.26
CA TYR A 96 -10.39 13.87 2.72
C TYR A 96 -8.98 13.52 2.24
N ASP A 97 -8.31 14.44 1.53
CA ASP A 97 -7.01 14.24 0.92
C ASP A 97 -5.86 14.43 1.93
N GLY A 98 -4.73 13.78 1.69
CA GLY A 98 -3.50 13.91 2.46
C GLY A 98 -3.22 12.79 3.47
N GLY A 99 -4.12 11.82 3.65
CA GLY A 99 -3.93 10.67 4.52
C GLY A 99 -3.37 9.41 3.83
N GLN A 100 -3.42 9.36 2.49
CA GLN A 100 -3.00 8.21 1.69
C GLN A 100 -1.48 8.03 1.66
N PRO A 101 -0.98 6.80 1.42
CA PRO A 101 0.45 6.58 1.29
C PRO A 101 1.03 7.30 0.06
N THR A 102 2.31 7.67 0.13
CA THR A 102 3.09 8.14 -1.03
C THR A 102 4.15 7.15 -1.48
N VAL A 103 4.45 6.14 -0.67
CA VAL A 103 5.39 5.06 -1.00
C VAL A 103 4.60 3.75 -1.07
N PHE A 104 4.72 3.04 -2.18
CA PHE A 104 3.94 1.84 -2.48
C PHE A 104 4.86 0.64 -2.64
N MET A 105 5.12 -0.06 -1.52
CA MET A 105 5.95 -1.28 -1.51
C MET A 105 5.32 -2.40 -2.35
N PRO A 106 6.13 -3.30 -2.95
CA PRO A 106 5.66 -4.51 -3.63
C PRO A 106 4.61 -5.29 -2.83
N GLY A 107 3.58 -5.80 -3.52
CA GLY A 107 2.55 -6.65 -2.93
C GLY A 107 1.22 -5.97 -2.67
N ARG A 108 0.34 -6.68 -1.95
CA ARG A 108 -0.99 -6.23 -1.56
C ARG A 108 -0.93 -5.76 -0.11
N ASP A 109 -1.38 -4.55 0.14
CA ASP A 109 -1.52 -4.04 1.51
C ASP A 109 -2.91 -3.49 1.75
N THR A 110 -3.48 -3.83 2.90
CA THR A 110 -4.90 -3.75 3.20
C THR A 110 -5.15 -2.73 4.30
N GLY A 111 -6.19 -1.89 4.13
CA GLY A 111 -6.54 -0.86 5.11
C GLY A 111 -5.36 0.00 5.53
N VAL A 112 -4.60 0.49 4.54
CA VAL A 112 -3.38 1.28 4.72
C VAL A 112 -3.67 2.71 5.16
N PHE A 113 -4.88 3.20 4.90
CA PHE A 113 -5.43 4.41 5.51
C PHE A 113 -6.96 4.31 5.54
N THR A 114 -7.58 5.21 6.30
CA THR A 114 -9.04 5.27 6.41
C THR A 114 -9.54 6.71 6.33
N VAL A 115 -10.81 6.88 5.97
CA VAL A 115 -11.49 8.18 5.87
C VAL A 115 -12.83 8.11 6.59
N THR A 116 -13.03 8.94 7.61
CA THR A 116 -14.32 9.08 8.30
C THR A 116 -15.22 10.08 7.57
N VAL A 117 -16.46 9.68 7.32
CA VAL A 117 -17.49 10.42 6.59
C VAL A 117 -18.74 10.58 7.45
N PRO A 118 -19.55 11.65 7.26
CA PRO A 118 -20.69 11.94 8.13
C PRO A 118 -21.82 10.90 8.00
N ALA A 119 -22.74 10.92 8.97
CA ALA A 119 -23.85 9.96 9.08
C ALA A 119 -24.84 9.99 7.89
N ASP A 120 -24.92 11.10 7.16
CA ASP A 120 -25.77 11.26 5.98
C ASP A 120 -25.09 10.85 4.67
N PHE A 121 -23.83 10.39 4.72
CA PHE A 121 -23.03 10.06 3.54
C PHE A 121 -23.62 8.91 2.70
N GLY A 122 -24.17 7.88 3.36
CA GLY A 122 -24.79 6.74 2.69
C GLY A 122 -26.10 7.08 1.97
N SER A 123 -26.84 8.06 2.47
CA SER A 123 -28.13 8.49 1.90
C SER A 123 -27.98 9.54 0.79
N SER A 124 -26.79 10.14 0.65
CA SER A 124 -26.50 11.24 -0.28
C SER A 124 -25.75 10.81 -1.55
N ASP A 125 -25.63 9.50 -1.80
CA ASP A 125 -24.80 8.96 -2.89
C ASP A 125 -23.33 9.42 -2.82
N GLY A 126 -22.84 9.76 -1.62
CA GLY A 126 -21.48 10.23 -1.39
C GLY A 126 -20.41 9.25 -1.87
N ARG A 127 -19.31 9.79 -2.41
CA ARG A 127 -18.13 9.02 -2.83
C ARG A 127 -16.88 9.68 -2.28
N VAL A 128 -15.96 8.85 -1.78
CA VAL A 128 -14.55 9.23 -1.58
C VAL A 128 -13.75 8.46 -2.61
N VAL A 129 -13.20 9.13 -3.61
CA VAL A 129 -12.50 8.52 -4.73
C VAL A 129 -11.01 8.72 -4.53
N TRP A 130 -10.25 7.63 -4.44
CA TRP A 130 -8.80 7.67 -4.44
C TRP A 130 -8.28 7.33 -5.82
N THR A 131 -7.44 8.21 -6.39
CA THR A 131 -6.88 8.09 -7.73
C THR A 131 -5.35 8.04 -7.67
N LEU A 132 -4.78 7.08 -8.40
CA LEU A 132 -3.35 6.89 -8.57
C LEU A 132 -3.00 6.91 -10.07
N ASN A 133 -2.08 7.79 -10.44
CA ASN A 133 -1.50 7.86 -11.77
C ASN A 133 -0.03 7.41 -11.70
N SER A 134 0.30 6.28 -12.33
CA SER A 134 1.66 5.70 -12.30
C SER A 134 2.44 5.95 -13.59
N GLY A 135 2.32 7.14 -14.18
CA GLY A 135 3.03 7.54 -15.40
C GLY A 135 2.14 7.56 -16.64
N ASP A 136 2.59 6.97 -17.75
CA ASP A 136 1.92 7.07 -19.07
C ASP A 136 0.78 6.06 -19.27
N VAL A 137 0.25 5.48 -18.21
CA VAL A 137 -0.88 4.55 -18.24
C VAL A 137 -2.16 5.23 -17.76
N GLU A 138 -3.32 4.66 -18.10
CA GLU A 138 -4.59 5.18 -17.60
C GLU A 138 -4.59 5.21 -16.06
N PRO A 139 -5.00 6.32 -15.43
CA PRO A 139 -5.08 6.40 -13.98
C PRO A 139 -5.99 5.31 -13.42
N HIS A 140 -5.56 4.70 -12.32
CA HIS A 140 -6.40 3.78 -11.57
C HIS A 140 -7.10 4.54 -10.45
N SER A 141 -8.42 4.41 -10.37
CA SER A 141 -9.21 5.02 -9.30
C SER A 141 -10.17 4.03 -8.67
N VAL A 142 -10.49 4.25 -7.40
CA VAL A 142 -11.46 3.45 -6.68
C VAL A 142 -12.40 4.32 -5.84
N PRO A 143 -13.73 4.19 -6.04
CA PRO A 143 -14.71 4.89 -5.23
C PRO A 143 -15.03 4.11 -3.93
N GLY A 144 -14.74 4.72 -2.79
CA GLY A 144 -15.27 4.31 -1.50
C GLY A 144 -16.67 4.88 -1.27
N LYS A 145 -17.58 4.06 -0.75
CA LYS A 145 -18.95 4.47 -0.42
C LYS A 145 -19.57 3.61 0.67
N VAL A 146 -20.61 4.16 1.30
CA VAL A 146 -21.44 3.48 2.30
C VAL A 146 -22.67 2.86 1.63
N GLY A 147 -23.22 1.80 2.21
CA GLY A 147 -24.56 1.28 1.88
C GLY A 147 -24.60 0.07 0.94
N ILE A 148 -23.45 -0.48 0.51
CA ILE A 148 -23.43 -1.86 0.00
C ILE A 148 -23.06 -2.77 1.16
N GLU A 149 -24.02 -3.53 1.67
CA GLU A 149 -23.83 -4.41 2.85
C GLU A 149 -22.75 -5.48 2.65
N THR A 150 -22.50 -5.95 1.42
CA THR A 150 -21.40 -6.91 1.17
C THR A 150 -20.01 -6.30 1.33
N TYR A 151 -19.90 -4.97 1.37
CA TYR A 151 -18.67 -4.23 1.68
C TYR A 151 -18.68 -3.70 3.12
N ARG A 152 -19.68 -4.05 3.92
CA ARG A 152 -19.72 -3.67 5.32
C ARG A 152 -18.70 -4.49 6.09
N LEU A 153 -17.74 -3.80 6.67
CA LEU A 153 -16.73 -4.35 7.54
C LEU A 153 -17.21 -4.29 8.99
N HIS A 154 -16.67 -5.17 9.82
CA HIS A 154 -16.97 -5.21 11.24
C HIS A 154 -15.69 -5.48 12.03
N HIS A 155 -15.70 -5.05 13.29
CA HIS A 155 -14.62 -5.28 14.25
C HIS A 155 -14.91 -6.46 15.17
N GLY A 156 -15.99 -7.19 14.88
CA GLY A 156 -16.32 -8.40 15.60
C GLY A 156 -15.26 -9.48 15.39
N PRO A 157 -15.24 -10.47 16.26
CA PRO A 157 -14.32 -11.59 16.14
C PRO A 157 -14.55 -12.38 14.87
N MET A 158 -13.46 -12.89 14.34
CA MET A 158 -13.48 -13.91 13.30
C MET A 158 -13.96 -15.25 13.85
N ALA A 159 -14.16 -16.24 12.97
CA ALA A 159 -14.81 -17.50 13.31
C ALA A 159 -14.12 -18.30 14.43
N MET A 160 -12.78 -18.25 14.54
CA MET A 160 -12.00 -18.87 15.62
C MET A 160 -11.65 -17.88 16.73
N GLY A 161 -12.30 -16.72 16.73
CA GLY A 161 -12.19 -15.71 17.77
C GLY A 161 -11.02 -14.75 17.57
N SER A 162 -10.32 -14.76 16.43
CA SER A 162 -9.25 -13.79 16.16
C SER A 162 -9.79 -12.36 16.12
N MET A 163 -9.01 -11.45 16.72
CA MET A 163 -9.28 -10.02 16.82
C MET A 163 -8.05 -9.25 16.29
N PRO A 164 -8.16 -7.94 15.99
CA PRO A 164 -6.99 -7.16 15.65
C PRO A 164 -5.95 -7.19 16.77
N ALA A 165 -4.70 -7.44 16.40
CA ALA A 165 -3.57 -7.53 17.34
C ALA A 165 -3.44 -6.24 18.18
N LEU A 166 -3.00 -6.37 19.42
CA LEU A 166 -2.64 -5.23 20.27
C LEU A 166 -1.43 -4.52 19.68
N LEU A 167 -1.43 -3.18 19.71
CA LEU A 167 -0.24 -2.37 19.43
C LEU A 167 -0.08 -1.27 20.47
N LYS A 168 1.14 -1.06 20.97
CA LYS A 168 1.54 0.15 21.71
C LYS A 168 2.78 0.76 21.08
N LEU A 169 2.77 2.08 20.90
CA LEU A 169 3.92 2.85 20.37
C LEU A 169 4.85 3.37 21.48
N GLY A 170 4.55 3.03 22.73
CA GLY A 170 5.33 3.38 23.91
C GLY A 170 4.93 2.50 25.09
N PRO A 171 5.81 2.32 26.09
CA PRO A 171 5.58 1.40 27.20
C PRO A 171 4.32 1.77 28.00
N ASP A 172 4.09 3.07 28.21
CA ASP A 172 2.92 3.63 28.89
C ASP A 172 1.89 4.23 27.91
N GLY A 173 2.05 3.97 26.61
CA GLY A 173 1.15 4.44 25.56
C GLY A 173 -0.22 3.74 25.63
N PRO A 174 -1.22 4.27 24.92
CA PRO A 174 -2.50 3.59 24.79
C PRO A 174 -2.34 2.26 24.07
N GLU A 175 -3.19 1.30 24.41
CA GLU A 175 -3.37 0.09 23.62
C GLU A 175 -4.22 0.42 22.40
N LEU A 176 -3.63 0.24 21.22
CA LEU A 176 -4.21 0.53 19.94
C LEU A 176 -4.74 -0.75 19.29
N TRP A 177 -5.78 -0.62 18.47
CA TRP A 177 -6.28 -1.70 17.62
C TRP A 177 -6.89 -1.22 16.29
N GLY A 178 -6.94 -2.12 15.30
CA GLY A 178 -7.63 -1.96 14.03
C GLY A 178 -6.91 -1.08 13.00
N PRO A 179 -7.39 -1.08 11.74
CA PRO A 179 -6.79 -0.28 10.66
C PRO A 179 -6.89 1.24 10.88
N MET A 180 -7.87 1.63 11.70
CA MET A 180 -8.17 3.00 12.08
C MET A 180 -7.40 3.50 13.30
N THR A 181 -6.66 2.63 13.99
CA THR A 181 -5.95 2.98 15.22
C THR A 181 -6.85 3.61 16.28
N VAL A 182 -7.63 2.77 16.95
CA VAL A 182 -8.52 3.14 18.07
C VAL A 182 -7.97 2.61 19.39
N MET A 183 -8.39 3.17 20.52
CA MET A 183 -7.93 2.74 21.84
C MET A 183 -8.78 1.62 22.45
N GLY A 184 -8.16 0.81 23.29
CA GLY A 184 -8.81 -0.17 24.16
C GLY A 184 -8.58 -1.62 23.74
N ASP A 185 -9.45 -2.50 24.21
CA ASP A 185 -9.49 -3.91 23.85
C ASP A 185 -10.84 -4.23 23.19
N PRO A 186 -10.87 -4.58 21.88
CA PRO A 186 -12.12 -4.84 21.18
C PRO A 186 -12.84 -6.11 21.69
N SER A 187 -12.20 -6.95 22.50
CA SER A 187 -12.80 -8.13 23.11
C SER A 187 -13.69 -7.81 24.33
N THR A 188 -13.46 -6.67 24.99
CA THR A 188 -14.22 -6.22 26.16
C THR A 188 -14.97 -4.92 25.92
N ASP A 189 -14.42 -4.05 25.08
CA ASP A 189 -14.93 -2.73 24.75
C ASP A 189 -15.21 -2.63 23.24
N ALA A 190 -16.09 -3.49 22.73
CA ALA A 190 -16.53 -3.46 21.32
C ALA A 190 -17.22 -2.12 20.93
N ALA A 191 -17.55 -1.29 21.92
CA ALA A 191 -17.94 0.10 21.71
C ALA A 191 -16.70 0.93 21.45
N TRP A 192 -16.57 1.46 20.23
CA TRP A 192 -15.66 2.56 19.94
C TRP A 192 -15.68 3.57 21.08
N SER A 193 -14.53 3.83 21.69
CA SER A 193 -14.41 5.03 22.49
C SER A 193 -14.41 6.22 21.53
N GLU A 194 -15.57 6.88 21.45
CA GLU A 194 -15.83 8.10 20.67
C GLU A 194 -14.64 9.07 20.69
N GLY A 195 -14.35 9.69 19.54
CA GLY A 195 -13.67 10.99 19.48
C GLY A 195 -12.22 11.08 19.99
N ARG A 196 -11.60 9.98 20.42
CA ARG A 196 -10.23 10.04 20.96
C ARG A 196 -9.25 9.66 19.88
N ASN A 197 -9.06 10.50 18.85
CA ASN A 197 -7.95 10.44 17.89
C ASN A 197 -6.64 10.19 18.67
N PRO A 198 -6.25 8.92 18.92
CA PRO A 198 -5.27 8.66 19.96
C PRO A 198 -3.87 8.90 19.42
N PRO A 199 -2.88 9.17 20.29
CA PRO A 199 -1.49 9.18 19.87
C PRO A 199 -1.16 7.88 19.14
N GLY A 200 -0.73 7.99 17.88
CA GLY A 200 -0.49 6.86 16.99
C GLY A 200 -1.50 6.71 15.87
N ASN A 201 -2.60 7.45 15.85
CA ASN A 201 -3.53 7.47 14.71
C ASN A 201 -2.98 8.30 13.55
N LEU A 202 -3.44 8.03 12.33
CA LEU A 202 -3.05 8.75 11.13
C LEU A 202 -3.20 10.28 11.27
N HIS A 203 -4.27 10.73 11.95
CA HIS A 203 -4.55 12.13 12.22
C HIS A 203 -3.99 12.65 13.56
N ASN A 204 -3.34 11.81 14.36
CA ASN A 204 -2.60 12.18 15.57
C ASN A 204 -1.36 11.28 15.74
N PRO A 205 -0.40 11.35 14.80
CA PRO A 205 0.75 10.47 14.82
C PRO A 205 1.71 10.83 15.96
N VAL A 206 2.43 9.84 16.49
CA VAL A 206 3.43 10.08 17.54
C VAL A 206 4.58 10.93 16.98
N PRO A 207 4.86 12.13 17.52
CA PRO A 207 5.91 12.98 17.00
C PRO A 207 7.29 12.47 17.43
N LEU A 208 8.20 12.35 16.48
CA LEU A 208 9.61 12.02 16.70
C LEU A 208 10.52 13.00 15.95
N ARG A 209 11.79 13.03 16.35
CA ARG A 209 12.85 13.77 15.67
C ARG A 209 13.99 12.83 15.31
N GLY A 210 14.54 13.03 14.12
CA GLY A 210 15.72 12.32 13.63
C GLY A 210 16.68 13.27 12.95
N SER A 211 17.85 12.75 12.57
CA SER A 211 18.85 13.47 11.81
C SER A 211 19.22 12.67 10.58
N LEU A 212 19.57 13.37 9.49
CA LEU A 212 19.96 12.76 8.22
C LEU A 212 21.09 11.74 8.42
N GLY A 213 20.90 10.53 7.92
CA GLY A 213 21.88 9.43 8.03
C GLY A 213 22.12 8.86 9.44
N ALA A 214 21.56 9.46 10.50
CA ALA A 214 21.67 8.94 11.86
C ALA A 214 20.55 7.91 12.14
N PRO A 215 20.87 6.72 12.68
CA PRO A 215 19.85 5.73 13.01
C PRO A 215 18.96 6.22 14.16
N LEU A 216 17.65 6.22 13.94
CA LEU A 216 16.62 6.45 14.95
C LEU A 216 16.04 5.11 15.40
N THR A 217 16.09 4.82 16.70
CA THR A 217 15.48 3.60 17.25
C THR A 217 13.97 3.72 17.31
N LEU A 218 13.28 2.70 16.81
CA LEU A 218 11.83 2.52 16.90
C LEU A 218 11.54 1.33 17.81
N THR A 219 10.54 1.45 18.68
CA THR A 219 10.13 0.37 19.58
C THR A 219 8.62 0.32 19.68
N VAL A 220 8.07 -0.89 19.58
CA VAL A 220 6.64 -1.15 19.73
C VAL A 220 6.43 -2.37 20.62
N TRP A 221 5.23 -2.48 21.17
CA TRP A 221 4.77 -3.67 21.88
C TRP A 221 3.55 -4.21 21.17
N VAL A 222 3.57 -5.49 20.85
CA VAL A 222 2.48 -6.18 20.16
C VAL A 222 2.09 -7.44 20.90
N ALA A 223 0.83 -7.81 20.80
CA ALA A 223 0.35 -9.07 21.32
C ALA A 223 -0.82 -9.57 20.49
N ASP A 224 -0.95 -10.88 20.37
CA ASP A 224 -2.16 -11.48 19.84
C ASP A 224 -3.37 -11.13 20.71
N ARG A 225 -4.53 -11.00 20.06
CA ARG A 225 -5.82 -10.76 20.71
C ARG A 225 -6.84 -11.72 20.13
N MET A 226 -7.65 -12.28 21.02
CA MET A 226 -8.70 -13.21 20.69
C MET A 226 -9.84 -13.09 21.69
N THR A 227 -11.03 -13.56 21.34
CA THR A 227 -12.15 -13.59 22.28
C THR A 227 -11.84 -14.46 23.51
N PRO A 228 -12.43 -14.17 24.69
CA PRO A 228 -12.16 -14.93 25.91
C PRO A 228 -12.44 -16.44 25.83
N ASN A 229 -13.30 -16.86 24.91
CA ASN A 229 -13.70 -18.26 24.71
C ASN A 229 -13.20 -18.83 23.37
N ALA A 230 -12.19 -18.20 22.75
CA ALA A 230 -11.63 -18.69 21.51
C ALA A 230 -10.96 -20.06 21.72
N GLU A 231 -11.34 -21.03 20.90
CA GLU A 231 -10.79 -22.40 20.92
C GLU A 231 -9.48 -22.49 20.12
N ARG A 232 -8.50 -21.63 20.45
CA ARG A 232 -7.16 -21.64 19.87
C ARG A 232 -6.11 -21.19 20.89
N ASP A 233 -4.86 -21.56 20.66
CA ASP A 233 -3.75 -20.98 21.42
C ASP A 233 -3.39 -19.58 20.88
N PRO A 234 -2.86 -18.68 21.73
CA PRO A 234 -2.30 -17.42 21.27
C PRO A 234 -1.15 -17.66 20.28
N VAL A 235 -1.06 -16.81 19.27
CA VAL A 235 0.07 -16.82 18.31
C VAL A 235 1.05 -15.69 18.60
N GLU A 236 2.25 -15.80 18.06
CA GLU A 236 3.17 -14.67 18.03
C GLU A 236 2.62 -13.61 17.06
N ALA A 237 2.58 -12.35 17.50
CA ALA A 237 2.18 -11.24 16.66
C ALA A 237 3.31 -10.84 15.71
N GLY A 238 2.97 -10.46 14.48
CA GLY A 238 3.88 -9.86 13.51
C GLY A 238 4.02 -8.36 13.70
N VAL A 239 5.16 -7.82 13.26
CA VAL A 239 5.42 -6.38 13.14
C VAL A 239 5.99 -6.14 11.76
N THR A 240 5.39 -5.23 10.99
CA THR A 240 5.96 -4.77 9.72
C THR A 240 5.99 -3.24 9.71
N TRP A 241 7.13 -2.66 9.32
CA TRP A 241 7.34 -1.23 9.18
C TRP A 241 7.21 -0.76 7.74
N PHE A 242 6.65 0.43 7.55
CA PHE A 242 6.48 1.04 6.25
C PHE A 242 6.82 2.52 6.32
N THR A 243 7.39 3.04 5.23
CA THR A 243 7.28 4.47 4.96
C THR A 243 5.88 4.70 4.41
N HIS A 244 5.02 5.38 5.16
CA HIS A 244 3.67 5.73 4.72
C HIS A 244 3.71 6.97 3.82
N GLN A 245 4.38 8.02 4.29
CA GLN A 245 4.66 9.22 3.52
C GLN A 245 6.09 9.69 3.75
N GLY A 246 6.70 10.33 2.76
CA GLY A 246 8.02 10.94 2.91
C GLY A 246 8.58 11.45 1.58
N PRO A 247 9.70 12.20 1.61
CA PRO A 247 10.43 12.60 0.40
C PRO A 247 10.92 11.40 -0.43
N THR A 248 11.28 10.31 0.25
CA THR A 248 11.68 9.02 -0.31
C THR A 248 11.39 7.93 0.71
N SER A 249 11.70 6.67 0.39
CA SER A 249 11.60 5.55 1.33
C SER A 249 12.66 5.66 2.44
N ALA A 250 12.23 5.55 3.71
CA ALA A 250 13.14 5.35 4.83
C ALA A 250 13.71 3.92 4.83
N VAL A 251 14.90 3.75 5.40
CA VAL A 251 15.62 2.46 5.40
C VAL A 251 15.60 1.87 6.81
N PHE A 252 14.86 0.78 6.99
CA PHE A 252 14.81 0.02 8.24
C PHE A 252 15.97 -0.99 8.28
N ALA A 253 16.63 -1.12 9.43
CA ALA A 253 17.65 -2.15 9.63
C ALA A 253 17.04 -3.56 9.62
N ASP A 254 15.85 -3.66 10.17
CA ASP A 254 14.95 -4.80 10.06
C ASP A 254 13.52 -4.24 9.89
N GLU A 255 12.90 -4.49 8.74
CA GLU A 255 11.54 -4.05 8.44
C GLU A 255 10.50 -4.88 9.19
N GLU A 256 10.83 -6.13 9.52
CA GLU A 256 9.95 -7.10 10.18
C GLU A 256 10.57 -7.64 11.48
N PRO A 257 10.90 -6.75 12.44
CA PRO A 257 11.60 -7.16 13.65
C PRO A 257 10.73 -8.11 14.47
N ALA A 258 11.23 -9.32 14.73
CA ALA A 258 10.57 -10.30 15.57
C ALA A 258 10.36 -9.75 17.00
N PRO A 259 9.14 -9.80 17.57
CA PRO A 259 8.91 -9.43 18.95
C PRO A 259 9.62 -10.37 19.93
N GLY A 260 10.11 -9.84 21.04
CA GLY A 260 10.60 -10.63 22.16
C GLY A 260 9.46 -11.28 22.98
N PRO A 261 9.78 -12.03 24.06
CA PRO A 261 8.79 -12.73 24.88
C PRO A 261 7.69 -11.86 25.52
N GLU A 262 7.95 -10.56 25.70
CA GLU A 262 6.97 -9.58 26.23
C GLU A 262 6.28 -8.79 25.10
N GLY A 263 6.35 -9.27 23.85
CA GLY A 263 5.77 -8.59 22.69
C GLY A 263 6.53 -7.37 22.21
N ARG A 264 7.69 -7.06 22.82
CA ARG A 264 8.50 -5.89 22.46
C ARG A 264 9.31 -6.17 21.19
N ALA A 265 9.08 -5.40 20.14
CA ALA A 265 9.88 -5.39 18.91
C ALA A 265 10.68 -4.08 18.81
N THR A 266 11.90 -4.15 18.27
CA THR A 266 12.78 -2.98 18.14
C THR A 266 13.53 -3.04 16.82
N THR A 267 13.60 -1.91 16.12
CA THR A 267 14.41 -1.73 14.91
C THR A 267 15.04 -0.34 14.93
N SER A 268 15.92 -0.06 13.98
CA SER A 268 16.40 1.29 13.71
C SER A 268 16.05 1.69 12.29
N VAL A 269 15.69 2.95 12.09
CA VAL A 269 15.42 3.54 10.78
C VAL A 269 16.46 4.62 10.47
N THR A 270 16.94 4.67 9.23
CA THR A 270 17.74 5.78 8.70
C THR A 270 17.00 6.47 7.56
N PHE A 271 17.26 7.76 7.38
CA PHE A 271 16.56 8.61 6.42
C PHE A 271 17.55 9.08 5.35
N PRO A 272 17.32 8.77 4.07
CA PRO A 272 18.20 9.20 2.98
C PRO A 272 18.11 10.70 2.67
N GLU A 273 16.99 11.34 3.01
CA GLU A 273 16.73 12.75 2.76
C GLU A 273 16.18 13.46 4.01
N ALA A 274 16.44 14.76 4.13
CA ALA A 274 15.86 15.58 5.18
C ALA A 274 14.41 15.93 4.81
N GLY A 275 13.53 16.01 5.80
CA GLY A 275 12.12 16.27 5.55
C GLY A 275 11.20 15.70 6.62
N VAL A 276 9.93 15.55 6.27
CA VAL A 276 8.92 14.98 7.16
C VAL A 276 8.53 13.60 6.64
N TYR A 277 8.69 12.59 7.49
CA TYR A 277 8.27 11.22 7.22
C TYR A 277 7.07 10.88 8.08
N MET A 278 6.08 10.23 7.50
CA MET A 278 5.08 9.45 8.22
C MET A 278 5.49 7.98 8.12
N LEU A 279 5.84 7.37 9.24
CA LEU A 279 6.07 5.94 9.33
C LEU A 279 4.78 5.26 9.78
N ARG A 280 4.48 4.10 9.21
CA ARG A 280 3.38 3.24 9.66
C ARG A 280 3.98 1.92 10.13
N VAL A 281 3.50 1.44 11.27
CA VAL A 281 3.71 0.07 11.72
C VAL A 281 2.39 -0.68 11.60
N ARG A 282 2.45 -1.92 11.12
CA ARG A 282 1.35 -2.88 11.19
C ARG A 282 1.72 -3.94 12.21
N ALA A 283 0.87 -4.09 13.23
CA ALA A 283 0.85 -5.27 14.08
C ALA A 283 -0.20 -6.24 13.55
N ASP A 284 0.13 -7.51 13.39
CA ASP A 284 -0.81 -8.51 12.91
C ASP A 284 -0.67 -9.84 13.65
N ASN A 285 -1.62 -10.73 13.46
CA ASN A 285 -1.60 -12.08 14.00
C ASN A 285 -1.96 -13.09 12.91
N PHE A 286 -1.39 -12.98 11.70
CA PHE A 286 -1.82 -13.73 10.49
C PHE A 286 -1.46 -15.24 10.43
N ASN A 287 -1.47 -15.93 11.57
CA ASN A 287 -1.10 -17.34 11.68
C ASN A 287 -2.27 -18.30 12.05
N PRO A 288 -3.35 -17.86 12.73
CA PRO A 288 -4.60 -18.60 12.83
C PRO A 288 -5.28 -18.79 11.46
N VAL A 289 -6.11 -19.82 11.37
CA VAL A 289 -6.87 -20.17 10.15
C VAL A 289 -7.82 -19.06 9.68
N ASP A 290 -8.26 -18.20 10.60
CA ASP A 290 -9.24 -17.13 10.40
C ASP A 290 -8.62 -15.72 10.40
N SER A 291 -7.29 -15.63 10.30
CA SER A 291 -6.54 -14.37 10.28
C SER A 291 -5.47 -14.40 9.20
N THR A 292 -5.66 -13.60 8.16
CA THR A 292 -4.73 -13.45 7.03
C THR A 292 -4.65 -11.99 6.60
N PRO A 293 -3.67 -11.61 5.75
CA PRO A 293 -3.58 -10.24 5.23
C PRO A 293 -4.82 -9.73 4.48
N GLY A 294 -5.74 -10.63 4.07
CA GLY A 294 -7.01 -10.27 3.43
C GLY A 294 -8.17 -10.06 4.40
N ASP A 295 -8.03 -10.46 5.67
CA ASP A 295 -9.11 -10.45 6.65
C ASP A 295 -9.09 -9.12 7.44
N GLN A 296 -10.06 -8.24 7.14
CA GLN A 296 -10.17 -6.84 7.61
C GLN A 296 -10.36 -6.65 9.13
N CYS A 297 -10.24 -7.74 9.88
CA CYS A 297 -10.26 -7.83 11.32
C CYS A 297 -8.86 -7.67 11.93
N CYS A 298 -7.82 -8.19 11.29
CA CYS A 298 -6.80 -8.89 12.06
C CYS A 298 -5.42 -8.23 12.07
N TRP A 299 -5.41 -6.93 11.84
CA TRP A 299 -4.24 -6.10 12.04
C TRP A 299 -4.59 -4.76 12.68
N THR A 300 -3.54 -4.11 13.18
CA THR A 300 -3.60 -2.80 13.79
C THR A 300 -2.52 -1.92 13.19
N ASN A 301 -2.89 -0.74 12.74
CA ASN A 301 -1.93 0.26 12.30
C ASN A 301 -1.54 1.19 13.46
N GLY A 302 -0.32 1.71 13.40
CA GLY A 302 0.13 2.86 14.19
C GLY A 302 1.02 3.77 13.37
N TYR A 303 0.98 5.07 13.64
CA TYR A 303 1.62 6.11 12.83
C TYR A 303 2.54 6.98 13.67
N LEU A 304 3.74 7.22 13.16
CA LEU A 304 4.74 8.11 13.75
C LEU A 304 5.16 9.16 12.75
N ARG A 305 5.20 10.42 13.18
CA ARG A 305 5.63 11.55 12.36
C ARG A 305 7.04 11.95 12.75
N VAL A 306 8.01 11.67 11.89
CA VAL A 306 9.42 11.97 12.12
C VAL A 306 9.81 13.23 11.36
N VAL A 307 10.31 14.24 12.07
CA VAL A 307 10.98 15.39 11.45
C VAL A 307 12.48 15.09 11.39
N VAL A 308 13.02 15.02 10.18
CA VAL A 308 14.43 14.71 9.92
C VAL A 308 15.16 16.00 9.57
N GLU A 309 16.09 16.39 10.43
CA GLU A 309 16.94 17.57 10.26
C GLU A 309 18.24 17.21 9.51
N PRO A 310 18.84 18.13 8.75
CA PRO A 310 20.10 17.91 8.04
C PRO A 310 21.29 17.50 8.92
#